data_AF-B1BZL0-F1
#
_entry.id   AF-B1BZL0-F1
#
_cell.length_a   1.000
_cell.length_b   1.000
_cell.length_c   1.000
_cell.angle_alpha   90.00
_cell.angle_beta   90.00
_cell.angle_gamma   90.00
#
_symmetry.space_group_name_H-M   'P 1'
#
loop_
_entity.id
_entity.type
_entity.pdbx_description
1 polymer ?
#
loop_
_entity_poly.entity_id
_entity_poly.type
_entity_poly.pdbx_seq_one_letter_code
_entity_poly.pdbx_strand_id
1 'polypeptide(L)'
;MNKLKSAILYDCSTTFRAIGIFYIIQYAIVSFITLIIGISLGTFDNVGTNGLEINSLIFVGIVGVLGFKEDFKMLIQNGFTRKYIFITMTSLFVFMASAMAFIDTVVGQFLHRLTNDYQSLFGSIYGYESVFANWIWLALLYMVILNLFYLGILLINKVGKNTSIYLGVILGGCILFVIALFRYVFSAEVVRNITDFFMKALGFMTDGTINYIFPTLTLVLIICILAGGAYTIIRHTELK
;
A
#
# COMPACT_ATOMS: atom_id res chain seq x y z
N MET A 1 -2.25 -7.36 -29.71
CA MET A 1 -1.22 -7.26 -28.65
C MET A 1 -0.47 -5.92 -28.63
N ASN A 2 -0.16 -5.30 -29.78
CA ASN A 2 0.57 -4.01 -29.81
C ASN A 2 -0.16 -2.87 -29.08
N LYS A 3 -1.48 -2.70 -29.25
CA LYS A 3 -2.25 -1.64 -28.55
C LYS A 3 -2.23 -1.76 -27.02
N LEU A 4 -2.28 -2.99 -26.49
CA LEU A 4 -2.22 -3.24 -25.04
C LEU A 4 -0.84 -2.90 -24.47
N LYS A 5 0.22 -3.36 -25.16
CA LYS A 5 1.59 -3.05 -24.77
C LYS A 5 1.85 -1.54 -24.77
N SER A 6 1.36 -0.83 -25.79
CA SER A 6 1.48 0.62 -25.88
C SER A 6 0.73 1.35 -24.77
N ALA A 7 -0.48 0.88 -24.39
CA ALA A 7 -1.23 1.46 -23.27
C ALA A 7 -0.47 1.29 -21.94
N ILE A 8 0.01 0.07 -21.65
CA ILE A 8 0.79 -0.20 -20.43
C ILE A 8 2.06 0.67 -20.39
N LEU A 9 2.80 0.77 -21.50
CA LEU A 9 4.02 1.59 -21.56
C LEU A 9 3.71 3.08 -21.36
N TYR A 10 2.62 3.58 -21.91
CA TYR A 10 2.18 4.95 -21.73
C TYR A 10 1.82 5.24 -20.26
N ASP A 11 1.01 4.39 -19.64
CA ASP A 11 0.59 4.54 -18.24
C ASP A 11 1.79 4.44 -17.29
N CYS A 12 2.72 3.51 -17.54
CA CYS A 12 3.95 3.42 -16.75
C CYS A 12 4.86 4.64 -16.94
N SER A 13 4.99 5.17 -18.17
CA SER A 13 5.85 6.33 -18.43
C SER A 13 5.31 7.61 -17.79
N THR A 14 4.00 7.84 -17.85
CA THR A 14 3.37 9.01 -17.22
C THR A 14 3.47 8.91 -15.70
N THR A 15 3.21 7.72 -15.16
CA THR A 15 3.34 7.41 -13.74
C THR A 15 4.76 7.57 -13.21
N PHE A 16 5.76 7.17 -13.98
CA PHE A 16 7.16 7.32 -13.58
C PHE A 16 7.52 8.79 -13.32
N ARG A 17 7.01 9.70 -14.15
CA ARG A 17 7.17 11.15 -13.93
C ARG A 17 6.48 11.60 -12.63
N ALA A 18 5.28 11.09 -12.35
CA ALA A 18 4.57 11.41 -11.11
C ALA A 18 5.33 10.92 -9.87
N ILE A 19 5.89 9.71 -9.90
CA ILE A 19 6.74 9.16 -8.84
C ILE A 19 7.96 10.07 -8.60
N GLY A 20 8.63 10.51 -9.66
CA GLY A 20 9.77 11.42 -9.55
C GLY A 20 9.41 12.76 -8.90
N ILE A 21 8.30 13.38 -9.31
CA ILE A 21 7.81 14.64 -8.73
C ILE A 21 7.47 14.45 -7.25
N PHE A 22 6.80 13.36 -6.91
CA PHE A 22 6.42 13.03 -5.53
C PHE A 22 7.64 12.98 -4.60
N TYR A 23 8.67 12.20 -4.94
CA TYR A 23 9.85 12.08 -4.10
C TYR A 23 10.67 13.37 -4.00
N ILE A 24 10.79 14.13 -5.10
CA ILE A 24 11.49 15.43 -5.07
C ILE A 24 10.81 16.38 -4.07
N ILE A 25 9.48 16.50 -4.15
CA ILE A 25 8.73 17.37 -3.25
C ILE A 25 8.81 16.86 -1.80
N GLN A 26 8.63 15.56 -1.59
CA GLN A 26 8.71 14.96 -0.26
C GLN A 26 10.06 15.25 0.41
N TYR A 27 11.17 14.96 -0.27
CA TYR A 27 12.50 15.18 0.30
C TYR A 27 12.84 16.66 0.45
N ALA A 28 12.36 17.53 -0.45
CA ALA A 28 12.51 18.97 -0.29
C ALA A 28 11.82 19.49 0.97
N ILE A 29 10.59 19.05 1.24
CA ILE A 29 9.82 19.43 2.43
C ILE A 29 10.51 18.90 3.70
N VAL A 30 10.89 17.62 3.72
CA VAL A 30 11.57 17.01 4.86
C VAL A 30 12.88 17.76 5.17
N SER A 31 13.70 18.03 4.15
CA SER A 31 14.95 18.78 4.29
C SER A 31 14.72 20.19 4.83
N PHE A 32 13.69 20.89 4.32
CA PHE A 32 13.33 22.23 4.77
C PHE A 32 12.90 22.25 6.25
N ILE A 33 12.10 21.28 6.68
CA ILE A 33 11.68 21.14 8.08
C ILE A 33 12.89 20.85 8.97
N THR A 34 13.76 19.91 8.58
CA THR A 34 14.99 19.59 9.30
C THR A 34 15.89 20.81 9.45
N LEU A 35 16.00 21.64 8.41
CA LEU A 35 16.81 22.87 8.43
C LEU A 35 16.23 23.91 9.41
N ILE A 36 14.92 24.13 9.41
CA ILE A 36 14.26 25.04 10.36
C ILE A 36 14.50 24.59 11.80
N ILE A 37 14.30 23.30 12.07
CA ILE A 37 14.47 22.73 13.41
C ILE A 37 15.93 22.82 13.85
N GLY A 38 16.88 22.48 12.97
CA GLY A 38 18.31 22.55 13.28
C GLY A 38 18.81 23.96 13.57
N ILE A 39 18.34 24.96 12.81
CA ILE A 39 18.64 26.38 13.11
C ILE A 39 18.00 26.80 14.44
N SER A 40 16.76 26.36 14.72
CA SER A 40 16.03 26.72 15.94
C SER A 40 16.62 26.12 17.21
N LEU A 41 17.13 24.89 17.13
CA LEU A 41 17.75 24.16 18.26
C LEU A 41 19.26 24.37 18.38
N GLY A 42 19.89 25.02 17.39
CA GLY A 42 21.34 25.23 17.32
C GLY A 42 22.17 23.94 17.18
N THR A 43 21.52 22.79 17.02
CA THR A 43 22.14 21.45 16.90
C THR A 43 21.27 20.56 16.01
N PHE A 44 21.89 19.56 15.36
CA PHE A 44 21.19 18.56 14.55
C PHE A 44 21.07 17.18 15.23
N ASP A 45 21.58 17.05 16.45
CA ASP A 45 21.79 15.74 17.10
C ASP A 45 20.50 14.98 17.44
N ASN A 46 19.34 15.66 17.46
CA ASN A 46 18.02 15.04 17.70
C ASN A 46 17.02 15.33 16.57
N VAL A 47 17.50 15.81 15.42
CA VAL A 47 16.62 16.17 14.30
C VAL A 47 16.57 15.00 13.32
N GLY A 48 15.59 14.11 13.53
CA GLY A 48 15.35 12.94 12.70
C GLY A 48 13.93 12.88 12.17
N THR A 49 13.73 12.19 11.05
CA THR A 49 12.42 11.81 10.51
C THR A 49 12.35 10.30 10.45
N ASN A 50 11.19 9.69 10.68
CA ASN A 50 11.01 8.24 10.66
C ASN A 50 9.81 7.87 9.77
N GLY A 51 9.80 6.64 9.25
CA GLY A 51 8.65 6.11 8.53
C GLY A 51 8.28 6.89 7.26
N LEU A 52 9.27 7.34 6.48
CA LEU A 52 9.01 8.09 5.23
C LEU A 52 8.18 7.28 4.23
N GLU A 53 8.18 5.96 4.36
CA GLU A 53 7.38 5.03 3.58
C GLU A 53 5.86 5.22 3.80
N ILE A 54 5.45 5.86 4.90
CA ILE A 54 4.04 6.23 5.15
C ILE A 54 3.54 7.24 4.11
N ASN A 55 4.40 8.17 3.67
CA ASN A 55 4.03 9.13 2.62
C ASN A 55 3.76 8.40 1.30
N SER A 56 4.61 7.43 0.97
CA SER A 56 4.44 6.56 -0.20
C SER A 56 3.14 5.75 -0.10
N LEU A 57 2.79 5.22 1.08
CA LEU A 57 1.50 4.53 1.31
C LEU A 57 0.30 5.44 1.02
N ILE A 58 0.34 6.70 1.47
CA ILE A 58 -0.74 7.66 1.22
C ILE A 58 -0.83 7.97 -0.28
N PHE A 59 0.30 8.20 -0.94
CA PHE A 59 0.35 8.49 -2.37
C PHE A 59 -0.25 7.36 -3.22
N VAL A 60 0.18 6.11 -2.98
CA VAL A 60 -0.38 4.97 -3.72
C VAL A 60 -1.86 4.75 -3.40
N GLY A 61 -2.30 5.07 -2.18
CA GLY A 61 -3.73 5.08 -1.83
C GLY A 61 -4.54 6.06 -2.68
N ILE A 62 -4.05 7.29 -2.86
CA ILE A 62 -4.68 8.30 -3.72
C ILE A 62 -4.74 7.82 -5.17
N VAL A 63 -3.64 7.27 -5.70
CA VAL A 63 -3.61 6.70 -7.06
C VAL A 63 -4.64 5.58 -7.23
N GLY A 64 -4.73 4.68 -6.25
CA GLY A 64 -5.71 3.59 -6.25
C GLY A 64 -7.16 4.08 -6.40
N VAL A 65 -7.51 5.21 -5.79
CA VAL A 65 -8.83 5.84 -5.93
C VAL A 65 -9.01 6.46 -7.32
N LEU A 66 -8.00 7.14 -7.84
CA LEU A 66 -8.12 7.91 -9.09
C LEU A 66 -8.18 7.03 -10.34
N GLY A 67 -7.48 5.89 -10.34
CA GLY A 67 -7.33 5.05 -11.53
C GLY A 67 -8.63 4.41 -12.07
N PHE A 68 -9.76 4.50 -11.36
CA PHE A 68 -11.04 4.02 -11.90
C PHE A 68 -11.78 5.06 -12.76
N LYS A 69 -11.69 6.37 -12.50
CA LYS A 69 -12.61 7.33 -13.15
C LYS A 69 -12.18 7.74 -14.55
N GLU A 70 -10.91 8.06 -14.73
CA GLU A 70 -10.40 8.64 -15.99
C GLU A 70 -9.92 7.54 -16.93
N ASP A 71 -9.07 6.63 -16.44
CA ASP A 71 -8.45 5.58 -17.25
C ASP A 71 -9.47 4.54 -17.74
N PHE A 72 -10.44 4.18 -16.90
CA PHE A 72 -11.49 3.22 -17.28
C PHE A 72 -12.34 3.74 -18.45
N LYS A 73 -12.76 5.02 -18.39
CA LYS A 73 -13.57 5.64 -19.45
C LYS A 73 -12.78 5.77 -20.75
N MET A 74 -11.52 6.22 -20.64
CA MET A 74 -10.63 6.35 -21.79
C MET A 74 -10.40 4.99 -22.49
N LEU A 75 -10.09 3.94 -21.72
CA LEU A 75 -9.81 2.62 -22.30
C LEU A 75 -11.06 1.97 -22.92
N ILE A 76 -12.24 2.15 -22.33
CA ILE A 76 -13.49 1.67 -22.95
C ILE A 76 -13.77 2.40 -24.27
N GLN A 77 -13.61 3.73 -24.31
CA GLN A 77 -13.80 4.51 -25.54
C GLN A 77 -12.82 4.10 -26.65
N ASN A 78 -11.61 3.69 -26.28
CA ASN A 78 -10.60 3.14 -27.19
C ASN A 78 -10.86 1.68 -27.63
N GLY A 79 -12.00 1.09 -27.26
CA GLY A 79 -12.44 -0.25 -27.68
C GLY A 79 -11.77 -1.40 -26.92
N PHE A 80 -11.15 -1.15 -25.77
CA PHE A 80 -10.58 -2.22 -24.95
C PHE A 80 -11.66 -3.02 -24.21
N THR A 81 -11.47 -4.34 -24.09
CA THR A 81 -12.36 -5.18 -23.28
C THR A 81 -12.06 -4.98 -21.79
N ARG A 82 -13.07 -5.20 -20.94
CA ARG A 82 -12.94 -5.09 -19.47
C ARG A 82 -11.82 -5.95 -18.88
N LYS A 83 -11.54 -7.11 -19.49
CA LYS A 83 -10.42 -7.98 -19.10
C LYS A 83 -9.07 -7.31 -19.36
N TYR A 84 -8.90 -6.67 -20.52
CA TYR A 84 -7.66 -5.97 -20.85
C TYR A 84 -7.46 -4.72 -20.00
N ILE A 85 -8.54 -3.99 -19.68
CA ILE A 85 -8.48 -2.83 -18.79
C ILE A 85 -7.96 -3.23 -17.40
N PHE A 86 -8.49 -4.31 -16.85
CA PHE A 86 -8.02 -4.82 -15.57
C PHE A 86 -6.55 -5.25 -15.62
N ILE A 87 -6.12 -5.94 -16.69
CA ILE A 87 -4.72 -6.33 -16.86
C ILE A 87 -3.79 -5.11 -16.94
N THR A 88 -4.17 -4.08 -17.70
CA THR A 88 -3.40 -2.82 -17.77
C THR A 88 -3.28 -2.18 -16.39
N MET A 89 -4.39 -2.09 -15.67
CA MET A 89 -4.42 -1.50 -14.33
C MET A 89 -3.57 -2.28 -13.32
N THR A 90 -3.69 -3.61 -13.29
CA THR A 90 -2.85 -4.44 -12.41
C THR A 90 -1.37 -4.32 -12.79
N SER A 91 -1.04 -4.23 -14.08
CA SER A 91 0.34 -4.04 -14.55
C SER A 91 0.91 -2.70 -14.06
N LEU A 92 0.10 -1.64 -14.13
CA LEU A 92 0.45 -0.32 -13.62
C LEU A 92 0.69 -0.34 -12.10
N PHE A 93 -0.19 -1.02 -11.35
CA PHE A 93 -0.05 -1.16 -9.91
C PHE A 93 1.22 -1.89 -9.52
N VAL A 94 1.54 -3.01 -10.19
CA VAL A 94 2.78 -3.76 -9.95
C VAL A 94 3.99 -2.87 -10.22
N PHE A 95 4.00 -2.15 -11.36
CA PHE A 95 5.09 -1.24 -11.69
C PHE A 95 5.28 -0.14 -10.65
N MET A 96 4.20 0.56 -10.28
CA MET A 96 4.25 1.64 -9.30
C MET A 96 4.71 1.14 -7.93
N ALA A 97 4.10 0.06 -7.43
CA ALA A 97 4.42 -0.51 -6.13
C ALA A 97 5.88 -0.95 -6.06
N SER A 98 6.38 -1.67 -7.07
CA SER A 98 7.76 -2.13 -7.11
C SER A 98 8.77 -0.98 -7.24
N ALA A 99 8.49 0.03 -8.07
CA ALA A 99 9.38 1.18 -8.27
C ALA A 99 9.45 2.05 -7.02
N MET A 100 8.31 2.36 -6.40
CA MET A 100 8.28 3.14 -5.16
C MET A 100 8.93 2.38 -4.01
N ALA A 101 8.61 1.10 -3.84
CA ALA A 101 9.22 0.28 -2.80
C ALA A 101 10.74 0.16 -2.96
N PHE A 102 11.23 0.14 -4.20
CA PHE A 102 12.67 0.13 -4.47
C PHE A 102 13.33 1.43 -3.98
N ILE A 103 12.76 2.59 -4.34
CA ILE A 103 13.26 3.90 -3.89
C ILE A 103 13.26 3.98 -2.36
N ASP A 104 12.14 3.61 -1.73
CA ASP A 104 12.00 3.65 -0.28
C ASP A 104 12.96 2.69 0.44
N THR A 105 13.21 1.50 -0.11
CA THR A 105 14.17 0.56 0.46
C THR A 105 15.59 1.12 0.40
N VAL A 106 15.98 1.69 -0.75
CA VAL A 106 17.32 2.28 -0.94
C VAL A 106 17.50 3.49 -0.01
N VAL A 107 16.51 4.38 0.05
CA VAL A 107 16.57 5.58 0.88
C VAL A 107 16.52 5.24 2.35
N GLY A 108 15.65 4.32 2.77
CA GLY A 108 15.54 3.90 4.17
C GLY A 108 16.84 3.28 4.69
N GLN A 109 17.54 2.50 3.87
CA GLN A 109 18.86 1.97 4.24
C GLN A 109 19.95 3.03 4.27
N PHE A 110 19.92 3.96 3.31
CA PHE A 110 20.86 5.06 3.27
C PHE A 110 20.71 5.95 4.50
N LEU A 111 19.48 6.31 4.86
CA LEU A 111 19.18 7.11 6.05
C LEU A 111 19.52 6.39 7.35
N HIS A 112 19.23 5.09 7.46
CA HIS A 112 19.64 4.31 8.63
C HIS A 112 21.16 4.26 8.85
N ARG A 113 21.96 4.27 7.76
CA ARG A 113 23.43 4.34 7.86
C ARG A 113 23.94 5.73 8.23
N LEU A 114 23.23 6.79 7.84
CA LEU A 114 23.62 8.16 8.16
C LEU A 114 23.17 8.61 9.55
N THR A 115 22.01 8.12 9.97
CA THR A 115 21.36 8.48 11.23
C THR A 115 20.97 7.18 11.92
N ASN A 116 21.73 6.79 12.94
CA ASN A 116 21.52 5.54 13.67
C ASN A 116 20.10 5.41 14.24
N ASP A 117 19.38 6.53 14.40
CA ASP A 117 18.02 6.58 14.92
C ASP A 117 16.92 6.46 13.84
N TYR A 118 17.26 6.40 12.54
CA TYR A 118 16.24 6.26 11.49
C TYR A 118 15.60 4.87 11.55
N GLN A 119 14.26 4.89 11.66
CA GLN A 119 13.42 3.71 11.67
C GLN A 119 12.48 3.71 10.46
N SER A 120 12.81 2.85 9.49
CA SER A 120 11.94 2.47 8.36
C SER A 120 10.80 1.57 8.84
N LEU A 121 9.66 1.60 8.16
CA LEU A 121 8.52 0.72 8.49
C LEU A 121 8.91 -0.76 8.61
N PHE A 122 9.69 -1.28 7.65
CA PHE A 122 10.14 -2.67 7.69
C PHE A 122 11.19 -2.90 8.79
N GLY A 123 12.14 -1.97 8.94
CA GLY A 123 13.20 -2.04 9.95
C GLY A 123 12.66 -2.05 11.38
N SER A 124 11.59 -1.30 11.66
CA SER A 124 10.92 -1.31 12.97
C SER A 124 10.26 -2.65 13.31
N ILE A 125 9.83 -3.42 12.31
CA ILE A 125 9.08 -4.66 12.51
C ILE A 125 10.00 -5.88 12.46
N TYR A 126 10.92 -5.92 11.49
CA TYR A 126 11.72 -7.10 11.18
C TYR A 126 13.23 -6.89 11.24
N GLY A 127 13.69 -5.67 11.55
CA GLY A 127 15.10 -5.31 11.50
C GLY A 127 15.64 -5.05 10.09
N TYR A 128 16.93 -4.73 10.01
CA TYR A 128 17.61 -4.28 8.79
C TYR A 128 18.47 -5.35 8.09
N GLU A 129 18.34 -6.62 8.49
CA GLU A 129 19.23 -7.70 8.03
C GLU A 129 19.07 -8.01 6.53
N SER A 130 17.84 -7.99 6.01
CA SER A 130 17.55 -8.40 4.62
C SER A 130 16.97 -7.28 3.77
N VAL A 131 17.81 -6.72 2.90
CA VAL A 131 17.44 -5.68 1.92
C VAL A 131 16.39 -6.17 0.93
N PHE A 132 16.56 -7.40 0.45
CA PHE A 132 15.69 -7.98 -0.56
C PHE A 132 14.30 -8.30 0.00
N ALA A 133 14.24 -8.81 1.24
CA ALA A 133 12.96 -9.04 1.92
C ALA A 133 12.20 -7.75 2.16
N ASN A 134 12.90 -6.66 2.56
CA ASN A 134 12.30 -5.33 2.70
C ASN A 134 11.64 -4.87 1.40
N TRP A 135 12.38 -4.90 0.29
CA TRP A 135 11.85 -4.47 -1.01
C TRP A 135 10.59 -5.24 -1.43
N ILE A 136 10.61 -6.57 -1.33
CA ILE A 136 9.45 -7.40 -1.69
C ILE A 136 8.28 -7.13 -0.76
N TRP A 137 8.52 -7.08 0.55
CA TRP A 137 7.47 -6.87 1.54
C TRP A 137 6.79 -5.51 1.33
N LEU A 138 7.58 -4.46 1.12
CA LEU A 138 7.08 -3.11 0.90
C LEU A 138 6.33 -2.99 -0.44
N ALA A 139 6.82 -3.63 -1.50
CA ALA A 139 6.12 -3.69 -2.79
C ALA A 139 4.75 -4.39 -2.67
N LEU A 140 4.69 -5.49 -1.93
CA LEU A 140 3.43 -6.20 -1.67
C LEU A 140 2.49 -5.38 -0.79
N LEU A 141 3.01 -4.68 0.21
CA LEU A 141 2.20 -3.78 1.03
C LEU A 141 1.57 -2.68 0.17
N TYR A 142 2.35 -2.04 -0.71
CA TYR A 142 1.84 -1.02 -1.62
C TYR A 142 0.80 -1.58 -2.59
N MET A 143 0.99 -2.80 -3.08
CA MET A 143 0.00 -3.52 -3.87
C MET A 143 -1.31 -3.76 -3.11
N VAL A 144 -1.25 -4.13 -1.82
CA VAL A 144 -2.45 -4.27 -0.98
C VAL A 144 -3.22 -2.95 -0.92
N ILE A 145 -2.52 -1.83 -0.65
CA ILE A 145 -3.13 -0.50 -0.57
C ILE A 145 -3.77 -0.11 -1.90
N LEU A 146 -3.05 -0.25 -3.02
CA LEU A 146 -3.58 0.07 -4.35
C LEU A 146 -4.86 -0.72 -4.66
N ASN A 147 -4.86 -2.03 -4.42
CA ASN A 147 -6.02 -2.87 -4.68
C ASN A 147 -7.18 -2.58 -3.70
N LEU A 148 -6.88 -2.24 -2.44
CA LEU A 148 -7.89 -1.89 -1.44
C LEU A 148 -8.64 -0.61 -1.84
N PHE A 149 -7.91 0.47 -2.13
CA PHE A 149 -8.51 1.74 -2.53
C PHE A 149 -9.20 1.66 -3.88
N TYR A 150 -8.64 0.89 -4.82
CA TYR A 150 -9.27 0.62 -6.11
C TYR A 150 -10.59 -0.15 -5.97
N LEU A 151 -10.62 -1.18 -5.12
CA LEU A 151 -11.86 -1.89 -4.79
C LEU A 151 -12.88 -0.96 -4.11
N GLY A 152 -12.42 -0.12 -3.17
CA GLY A 152 -13.26 0.84 -2.48
C GLY A 152 -13.97 1.81 -3.44
N ILE A 153 -13.23 2.42 -4.37
CA ILE A 153 -13.82 3.35 -5.35
C ILE A 153 -14.76 2.63 -6.33
N LEU A 154 -14.46 1.39 -6.70
CA LEU A 154 -15.34 0.56 -7.52
C LEU A 154 -16.68 0.29 -6.82
N LEU A 155 -16.64 -0.07 -5.54
CA LEU A 155 -17.84 -0.28 -4.71
C LEU A 155 -18.65 1.02 -4.60
N ILE A 156 -18.00 2.14 -4.29
CA ILE A 156 -18.64 3.46 -4.20
C ILE A 156 -19.38 3.81 -5.50
N ASN A 157 -18.73 3.61 -6.65
CA ASN A 157 -19.32 3.96 -7.94
C ASN A 157 -20.46 3.01 -8.33
N LYS A 158 -20.39 1.73 -7.95
CA LYS A 158 -21.46 0.76 -8.23
C LYS A 158 -22.70 0.99 -7.36
N VAL A 159 -22.50 1.24 -6.07
CA VAL A 159 -23.56 1.26 -5.05
C VAL A 159 -24.11 2.67 -4.80
N GLY A 160 -23.38 3.70 -5.21
CA GLY A 160 -23.72 5.11 -5.03
C GLY A 160 -23.17 5.69 -3.72
N LYS A 161 -22.92 7.01 -3.72
CA LYS A 161 -22.22 7.73 -2.64
C LYS A 161 -22.91 7.55 -1.28
N ASN A 162 -24.23 7.72 -1.22
CA ASN A 162 -24.97 7.68 0.05
C ASN A 162 -24.95 6.28 0.66
N THR A 163 -25.20 5.25 -0.16
CA THR A 163 -25.19 3.86 0.28
C THR A 163 -23.78 3.39 0.68
N SER A 164 -22.73 3.90 0.04
CA SER A 164 -21.35 3.63 0.47
C SER A 164 -21.00 4.24 1.82
N ILE A 165 -21.55 5.40 2.18
CA ILE A 165 -21.32 6.00 3.50
C ILE A 165 -21.93 5.11 4.58
N TYR A 166 -23.17 4.62 4.38
CA TYR A 166 -23.80 3.68 5.30
C TYR A 166 -23.02 2.38 5.44
N LEU A 167 -22.52 1.81 4.33
CA LEU A 167 -21.62 0.64 4.37
C LEU A 167 -20.35 0.92 5.18
N GLY A 168 -19.74 2.09 5.01
CA GLY A 168 -18.58 2.51 5.79
C GLY A 168 -18.86 2.59 7.30
N VAL A 169 -20.00 3.17 7.68
CA VAL A 169 -20.43 3.26 9.09
C VAL A 169 -20.68 1.86 9.68
N ILE A 170 -21.37 0.99 8.95
CA ILE A 170 -21.62 -0.40 9.37
C ILE A 170 -20.29 -1.14 9.56
N LEU A 171 -19.35 -0.99 8.62
CA LEU A 171 -18.05 -1.64 8.69
C LEU A 171 -17.24 -1.14 9.89
N GLY A 172 -17.26 0.17 10.17
CA GLY A 172 -16.68 0.75 11.39
C GLY A 172 -17.32 0.19 12.66
N GLY A 173 -18.66 0.06 12.69
CA GLY A 173 -19.39 -0.58 13.80
C GLY A 173 -18.99 -2.05 14.00
N CYS A 174 -18.85 -2.81 12.91
CA CYS A 174 -18.38 -4.19 12.96
C CYS A 174 -16.96 -4.30 13.53
N ILE A 175 -16.05 -3.40 13.16
CA ILE A 175 -14.68 -3.39 13.71
C ILE A 175 -14.73 -3.16 15.23
N LEU A 176 -15.48 -2.16 15.69
CA LEU A 176 -15.63 -1.89 17.12
C LEU A 176 -16.26 -3.08 17.86
N PHE A 177 -17.23 -3.74 17.23
CA PHE A 177 -17.85 -4.94 17.77
C PHE A 177 -16.86 -6.10 17.89
N VAL A 178 -16.04 -6.34 16.86
CA VAL A 178 -14.97 -7.35 16.91
C VAL A 178 -14.00 -7.06 18.06
N ILE A 179 -13.55 -5.81 18.22
CA ILE A 179 -12.68 -5.42 19.35
C ILE A 179 -13.36 -5.72 20.69
N ALA A 180 -14.65 -5.43 20.82
CA ALA A 180 -15.41 -5.74 22.03
C ALA A 180 -15.48 -7.25 22.31
N LEU A 181 -15.66 -8.09 21.28
CA LEU A 181 -15.65 -9.55 21.42
C LEU A 181 -14.30 -10.07 21.95
N PHE A 182 -13.20 -9.60 21.38
CA PHE A 182 -11.85 -9.98 21.84
C PHE A 182 -11.57 -9.54 23.27
N ARG A 183 -12.11 -8.39 23.69
CA ARG A 183 -11.85 -7.84 25.02
C ARG A 183 -12.73 -8.42 26.11
N TYR A 184 -13.99 -8.69 25.81
CA TYR A 184 -15.01 -8.99 26.83
C TYR A 184 -15.65 -10.38 26.73
N VAL A 185 -15.60 -11.03 25.55
CA VAL A 185 -16.34 -12.27 25.30
C VAL A 185 -15.42 -13.48 25.17
N PHE A 186 -14.30 -13.36 24.45
CA PHE A 186 -13.39 -14.49 24.25
C PHE A 186 -12.53 -14.78 25.48
N SER A 187 -12.30 -16.07 25.71
CA SER A 187 -11.38 -16.51 26.77
C SER A 187 -9.94 -16.16 26.40
N ALA A 188 -9.09 -16.01 27.41
CA ALA A 188 -7.68 -15.70 27.23
C ALA A 188 -6.95 -16.74 26.34
N GLU A 189 -7.35 -18.00 26.40
CA GLU A 189 -6.79 -19.06 25.57
C GLU A 189 -7.15 -18.90 24.08
N VAL A 190 -8.40 -18.56 23.78
CA VAL A 190 -8.84 -18.31 22.40
C VAL A 190 -8.13 -17.07 21.84
N VAL A 191 -8.05 -15.99 22.62
CA VAL A 191 -7.33 -14.78 22.21
C VAL A 191 -5.86 -15.09 21.91
N ARG A 192 -5.17 -15.82 22.80
CA ARG A 192 -3.78 -16.22 22.59
C ARG A 192 -3.60 -17.05 21.32
N ASN A 193 -4.44 -18.06 21.10
CA ASN A 193 -4.35 -18.89 19.89
C ASN A 193 -4.55 -18.07 18.60
N ILE A 194 -5.46 -17.10 18.63
CA ILE A 194 -5.68 -16.19 17.50
C ILE A 194 -4.47 -15.26 17.31
N THR A 195 -3.95 -14.67 18.39
CA THR A 195 -2.75 -13.82 18.32
C THR A 195 -1.55 -14.60 17.80
N ASP A 196 -1.31 -15.82 18.26
CA ASP A 196 -0.23 -16.68 17.79
C ASP A 196 -0.37 -17.00 16.30
N PHE A 197 -1.60 -17.21 15.82
CA PHE A 197 -1.88 -17.38 14.39
C PHE A 197 -1.49 -16.13 13.59
N PHE A 198 -1.88 -14.94 14.05
CA PHE A 198 -1.53 -13.68 13.38
C PHE A 198 -0.04 -13.38 13.45
N MET A 199 0.62 -13.64 14.58
CA MET A 199 2.07 -13.47 14.73
C MET A 199 2.83 -14.37 13.76
N LYS A 200 2.42 -15.63 13.61
CA LYS A 200 2.97 -16.54 12.58
C LYS A 200 2.70 -16.05 11.17
N ALA A 201 1.50 -15.53 10.89
CA ALA A 201 1.16 -14.97 9.58
C ALA A 201 2.00 -13.73 9.23
N LEU A 202 2.42 -12.97 10.25
CA LEU A 202 3.39 -11.87 10.13
C LEU A 202 4.84 -12.36 10.09
N GLY A 203 5.11 -13.64 10.30
CA GLY A 203 6.46 -14.23 10.21
C GLY A 203 7.19 -14.37 11.53
N PHE A 204 6.57 -14.05 12.66
CA PHE A 204 7.17 -14.25 13.98
C PHE A 204 7.01 -15.71 14.41
N MET A 205 8.14 -16.41 14.55
CA MET A 205 8.19 -17.81 14.95
C MET A 205 8.34 -17.95 16.46
N THR A 206 7.89 -19.09 17.01
CA THR A 206 7.94 -19.38 18.46
C THR A 206 9.36 -19.55 19.00
N ASP A 207 10.35 -19.76 18.12
CA ASP A 207 11.77 -19.86 18.44
C ASP A 207 12.48 -18.48 18.45
N GLY A 208 11.75 -17.39 18.23
CA GLY A 208 12.28 -16.03 18.17
C GLY A 208 12.90 -15.65 16.83
N THR A 209 12.87 -16.55 15.85
CA THR A 209 13.32 -16.25 14.48
C THR A 209 12.24 -15.56 13.65
N ILE A 210 12.65 -14.86 12.61
CA ILE A 210 11.74 -14.19 11.67
C ILE A 210 11.76 -14.98 10.35
N ASN A 211 10.59 -15.48 9.96
CA ASN A 211 10.38 -16.10 8.67
C ASN A 211 9.71 -15.12 7.72
N TYR A 212 10.49 -14.56 6.80
CA TYR A 212 10.02 -13.59 5.80
C TYR A 212 9.03 -14.17 4.77
N ILE A 213 8.94 -15.50 4.63
CA ILE A 213 8.05 -16.13 3.63
C ILE A 213 6.58 -15.98 4.04
N PHE A 214 6.26 -16.16 5.33
CA PHE A 214 4.89 -16.06 5.81
C PHE A 214 4.24 -14.69 5.58
N PRO A 215 4.86 -13.54 5.94
CA PRO A 215 4.25 -12.24 5.68
C PRO A 215 4.12 -11.97 4.18
N THR A 216 5.07 -12.40 3.36
CA THR A 216 4.96 -12.32 1.89
C THR A 216 3.76 -13.10 1.36
N LEU A 217 3.57 -14.35 1.79
CA LEU A 217 2.43 -15.18 1.38
C LEU A 217 1.10 -14.59 1.84
N THR A 218 1.04 -14.09 3.08
CA THR A 218 -0.15 -13.42 3.63
C THR A 218 -0.52 -12.19 2.78
N LEU A 219 0.44 -11.35 2.44
CA LEU A 219 0.19 -10.18 1.58
C LEU A 219 -0.25 -10.57 0.17
N VAL A 220 0.37 -11.59 -0.45
CA VAL A 220 -0.05 -12.11 -1.76
C VAL A 220 -1.50 -12.60 -1.72
N LEU A 221 -1.87 -13.35 -0.69
CA LEU A 221 -3.24 -13.85 -0.52
C LEU A 221 -4.24 -12.69 -0.41
N ILE A 222 -3.93 -11.65 0.36
CA ILE A 222 -4.77 -10.45 0.46
C ILE A 222 -4.90 -9.76 -0.90
N ILE A 223 -3.80 -9.60 -1.64
CA ILE A 223 -3.82 -9.00 -2.99
C ILE A 223 -4.73 -9.82 -3.92
N CYS A 224 -4.63 -11.15 -3.92
CA CYS A 224 -5.48 -12.00 -4.74
C CYS A 224 -6.97 -11.83 -4.42
N ILE A 225 -7.33 -11.73 -3.14
CA ILE A 225 -8.71 -11.50 -2.70
C ILE A 225 -9.20 -10.12 -3.17
N LEU A 226 -8.43 -9.06 -2.93
CA LEU A 226 -8.81 -7.69 -3.30
C LEU A 226 -8.90 -7.52 -4.82
N ALA A 227 -7.91 -8.00 -5.56
CA ALA A 227 -7.87 -7.97 -7.02
C ALA A 227 -9.02 -8.79 -7.63
N GLY A 228 -9.31 -9.98 -7.08
CA GLY A 228 -10.45 -10.81 -7.50
C GLY A 228 -11.80 -10.14 -7.25
N GLY A 229 -11.95 -9.46 -6.11
CA GLY A 229 -13.11 -8.61 -5.79
C GLY A 229 -13.26 -7.47 -6.79
N ALA A 230 -12.17 -6.77 -7.09
CA ALA A 230 -12.16 -5.64 -8.03
C ALA A 230 -12.55 -6.10 -9.44
N TYR A 231 -11.98 -7.21 -9.92
CA TYR A 231 -12.31 -7.78 -11.23
C TYR A 231 -13.79 -8.17 -11.34
N THR A 232 -14.33 -8.81 -10.31
CA THR A 232 -15.76 -9.18 -10.26
C THR A 232 -16.65 -7.95 -10.39
N ILE A 233 -16.32 -6.87 -9.70
CA ILE A 233 -17.11 -5.63 -9.80
C ILE A 233 -17.01 -5.04 -11.21
N ILE A 234 -15.79 -4.85 -11.73
CA ILE A 234 -15.56 -4.29 -13.07
C ILE A 234 -16.31 -5.04 -14.15
N ARG A 235 -16.36 -6.38 -14.07
CA ARG A 235 -17.08 -7.21 -15.03
C ARG A 235 -18.57 -6.87 -15.09
N HIS A 236 -19.15 -6.43 -13.98
CA HIS A 236 -20.57 -6.12 -13.83
C HIS A 236 -20.88 -4.61 -13.73
N THR A 237 -19.89 -3.73 -13.89
CA THR A 237 -20.11 -2.29 -13.86
C THR A 237 -20.77 -1.83 -15.17
N GLU A 238 -21.93 -1.20 -15.05
CA GLU A 238 -22.59 -0.49 -16.16
C GLU A 238 -21.93 0.89 -16.36
N LEU A 239 -21.74 1.28 -17.62
CA LEU A 239 -21.27 2.62 -17.96
C LEU A 239 -22.40 3.61 -17.64
N LYS A 240 -22.23 4.41 -16.58
CA LYS A 240 -23.04 5.58 -16.30
C LYS A 240 -22.29 6.85 -16.68
#